data_AF-A0A261BH74-F1
#
_entry.id   AF-A0A261BH74-F1
#
_cell.length_a   1.000
_cell.length_b   1.000
_cell.length_c   1.000
_cell.angle_alpha   90.00
_cell.angle_beta   90.00
_cell.angle_gamma   90.00
#
_symmetry.space_group_name_H-M   'P 1'
#
loop_
_entity.id
_entity.type
_entity.pdbx_description
1 polymer ?
#
loop_
_entity_poly.entity_id
_entity_poly.type
_entity_poly.pdbx_seq_one_letter_code
_entity_poly.pdbx_strand_id
1 'polypeptide(L)'
;MRVHLTFLLCCSSALLCSAANNCAWFVGQLQCSDPSKLENIVVEIWDRDRSFFPLTLFVDDDLAGRTITSADDNGTFKVEGCASDVDFLFLKNEPEFYLKIRHYCKGRAEVTYAHPRDMKVFVPETNDYFTRHPIKLG
;
A
#
# COMPACT_ATOMS: atom_id res chain seq x y z
N MET A 1 28.46 -7.97 -36.98
CA MET A 1 27.62 -6.75 -36.99
C MET A 1 26.21 -6.94 -36.44
N ARG A 2 25.47 -8.03 -36.75
CA ARG A 2 24.12 -8.25 -36.20
C ARG A 2 24.06 -8.39 -34.67
N VAL A 3 25.03 -9.08 -34.06
CA VAL A 3 25.08 -9.32 -32.60
C VAL A 3 25.32 -8.04 -31.79
N HIS A 4 26.15 -7.11 -32.30
CA HIS A 4 26.39 -5.83 -31.62
C HIS A 4 25.19 -4.89 -31.69
N LEU A 5 24.43 -4.93 -32.79
CA LEU A 5 23.23 -4.11 -32.97
C LEU A 5 22.07 -4.56 -32.06
N THR A 6 21.87 -5.87 -31.89
CA THR A 6 20.90 -6.40 -30.93
C THR A 6 21.30 -6.11 -29.48
N PHE A 7 22.60 -6.21 -29.15
CA PHE A 7 23.10 -5.87 -27.81
C PHE A 7 22.92 -4.38 -27.49
N LEU A 8 23.20 -3.49 -28.45
CA LEU A 8 22.96 -2.06 -28.33
C LEU A 8 21.47 -1.72 -28.18
N LEU A 9 20.58 -2.37 -28.94
CA LEU A 9 19.13 -2.17 -28.77
C LEU A 9 18.61 -2.65 -27.40
N CYS A 10 19.06 -3.81 -26.92
CA CYS A 10 18.70 -4.32 -25.58
C CYS A 10 19.22 -3.43 -24.43
N CYS A 11 20.45 -2.91 -24.54
CA CYS A 11 20.98 -1.97 -23.55
C CYS A 11 20.25 -0.62 -23.57
N SER A 12 19.78 -0.17 -24.75
CA SER A 12 18.99 1.06 -24.87
C SER A 12 17.60 0.92 -24.24
N SER A 13 16.97 -0.26 -24.34
CA SER A 13 15.67 -0.52 -23.71
C SER A 13 15.72 -0.67 -22.19
N ALA A 14 16.85 -1.14 -21.64
CA ALA A 14 17.03 -1.25 -20.18
C ALA A 14 17.11 0.13 -19.49
N LEU A 15 17.50 1.19 -20.22
CA LEU A 15 17.53 2.57 -19.71
C LEU A 15 16.15 3.25 -19.70
N LEU A 16 15.11 2.61 -20.25
CA LEU A 16 13.75 3.16 -20.35
C LEU A 16 12.79 2.64 -19.28
N CYS A 17 13.24 1.71 -18.43
CA CYS A 17 12.49 1.23 -17.28
C CYS A 17 13.13 1.78 -16.00
N SER A 18 12.66 2.95 -15.58
CA SER A 18 12.88 3.43 -14.21
C SER A 18 11.80 2.84 -13.31
N ALA A 19 12.07 2.66 -12.01
CA ALA A 19 11.07 2.18 -11.05
C ALA A 19 11.10 3.08 -9.82
N ALA A 20 9.93 3.58 -9.42
CA ALA A 20 9.79 4.34 -8.19
C ALA A 20 9.65 3.37 -7.01
N ASN A 21 10.70 3.32 -6.18
CA ASN A 21 10.72 2.52 -4.97
C ASN A 21 10.47 3.44 -3.78
N ASN A 22 9.30 3.33 -3.14
CA ASN A 22 8.95 4.15 -1.99
C ASN A 22 8.40 3.28 -0.85
N CYS A 23 8.55 3.79 0.37
CA CYS A 23 8.04 3.18 1.58
C CYS A 23 7.08 4.13 2.28
N ALA A 24 6.12 3.58 3.02
CA ALA A 24 5.16 4.35 3.80
C ALA A 24 5.09 3.85 5.24
N TRP A 25 4.91 4.81 6.15
CA TRP A 25 4.56 4.56 7.55
C TRP A 25 3.13 5.02 7.78
N PHE A 26 2.27 4.11 8.26
CA PHE A 26 0.93 4.44 8.69
C PHE A 26 0.81 4.31 10.20
N VAL A 27 0.21 5.31 10.81
CA VAL A 27 -0.23 5.29 12.20
C VAL A 27 -1.69 5.68 12.25
N GLY A 28 -2.49 4.96 13.01
CA GLY A 28 -3.91 5.24 13.08
C GLY A 28 -4.62 4.59 14.25
N GLN A 29 -5.93 4.88 14.33
CA GLN A 29 -6.81 4.37 15.36
C GLN A 29 -7.96 3.59 14.72
N LEU A 30 -8.22 2.39 15.24
CA LEU A 30 -9.38 1.57 14.92
C LEU A 30 -10.47 1.78 15.98
N GLN A 31 -11.72 1.70 15.55
CA GLN A 31 -12.89 1.75 16.42
C GLN A 31 -13.84 0.60 16.12
N CYS A 32 -14.34 0.00 17.19
CA CYS A 32 -15.30 -1.09 17.18
C CYS A 32 -16.40 -0.79 18.20
N SER A 33 -17.62 -1.23 17.92
CA SER A 33 -18.71 -1.14 18.90
C SER A 33 -18.42 -1.95 20.17
N ASP A 34 -17.67 -3.05 20.05
CA ASP A 34 -17.19 -3.88 21.16
C ASP A 34 -15.64 -3.78 21.24
N PRO A 35 -15.08 -3.08 22.25
CA PRO A 35 -13.64 -2.89 22.39
C PRO A 35 -12.84 -4.19 22.53
N SER A 36 -13.44 -5.28 23.03
CA SER A 36 -12.76 -6.58 23.16
C SER A 36 -12.37 -7.17 21.81
N LYS A 37 -12.95 -6.68 20.72
CA LYS A 37 -12.67 -7.13 19.35
C LYS A 37 -11.63 -6.29 18.61
N LEU A 38 -10.95 -5.39 19.33
CA LEU A 38 -9.83 -4.60 18.80
C LEU A 38 -8.49 -5.33 18.82
N GLU A 39 -8.42 -6.51 19.44
CA GLU A 39 -7.26 -7.40 19.36
C GLU A 39 -7.29 -8.27 18.10
N ASN A 40 -6.11 -8.71 17.64
CA ASN A 40 -5.94 -9.62 16.52
C ASN A 40 -6.53 -9.12 15.19
N ILE A 41 -6.65 -7.79 15.03
CA ILE A 41 -7.04 -7.20 13.76
C ILE A 41 -5.82 -7.15 12.85
N VAL A 42 -5.95 -7.68 11.64
CA VAL A 42 -4.88 -7.64 10.64
C VAL A 42 -5.01 -6.33 9.87
N VAL A 43 -3.98 -5.48 9.94
CA VAL A 43 -3.90 -4.22 9.19
C VAL A 43 -2.78 -4.35 8.17
N GLU A 44 -3.12 -4.14 6.91
CA GLU A 44 -2.18 -4.25 5.79
C GLU A 44 -2.09 -2.95 5.02
N ILE A 45 -0.88 -2.61 4.58
CA ILE A 45 -0.64 -1.59 3.56
C ILE A 45 -0.61 -2.29 2.21
N TRP A 46 -1.39 -1.76 1.27
CA TRP A 46 -1.43 -2.20 -0.11
C TRP A 46 -1.02 -1.05 -1.01
N ASP A 47 -0.28 -1.36 -2.06
CA ASP A 47 -0.02 -0.46 -3.17
C ASP A 47 -1.10 -0.64 -4.23
N ARG A 48 -1.61 0.47 -4.75
CA ARG A 48 -2.60 0.43 -5.82
C ARG A 48 -1.88 0.50 -7.16
N ASP A 49 -1.97 -0.59 -7.91
CA ASP A 49 -1.41 -0.65 -9.25
C ASP A 49 -2.30 0.09 -10.26
N ARG A 50 -1.65 0.93 -11.07
CA ARG A 50 -2.32 1.63 -12.18
C ARG A 50 -2.21 0.84 -13.46
N SER A 51 -3.35 0.45 -14.01
CA SER A 51 -3.43 -0.08 -15.38
C SER A 51 -3.29 1.04 -16.41
N PHE A 52 -2.19 1.05 -17.18
CA PHE A 52 -2.00 1.95 -18.31
C PHE A 52 -2.60 1.37 -19.60
N PHE A 53 -3.66 1.98 -20.14
CA PHE A 53 -4.21 1.65 -21.46
C PHE A 53 -3.37 2.31 -22.57
N PRO A 54 -3.07 1.66 -23.73
CA PRO A 54 -3.63 0.43 -24.28
C PRO A 54 -2.84 -0.86 -23.99
N LEU A 55 -1.72 -0.78 -23.28
CA LEU A 55 -0.90 -1.93 -22.86
C LEU A 55 -1.24 -2.29 -21.42
N THR A 56 -2.53 -2.51 -21.11
CA THR A 56 -2.96 -2.88 -19.76
C THR A 56 -2.35 -4.22 -19.39
N LEU A 57 -1.20 -4.16 -18.72
CA LEU A 57 -0.76 -5.19 -17.81
C LEU A 57 -1.68 -5.01 -16.60
N PHE A 58 -2.70 -5.85 -16.48
CA PHE A 58 -3.49 -5.93 -15.26
C PHE A 58 -2.55 -6.43 -14.18
N VAL A 59 -1.97 -5.50 -13.42
CA VAL A 59 -1.21 -5.83 -12.22
C VAL A 59 -2.20 -5.72 -11.07
N ASP A 60 -2.32 -6.82 -10.31
CA ASP A 60 -3.13 -6.84 -9.10
C ASP A 60 -2.39 -6.04 -8.03
N ASP A 61 -3.12 -5.23 -7.25
CA ASP A 61 -2.56 -4.47 -6.12
C ASP A 61 -1.62 -5.31 -5.26
N ASP A 62 -0.44 -4.78 -4.94
CA ASP A 62 0.61 -5.48 -4.20
C ASP A 62 0.52 -5.26 -2.69
N LEU A 63 0.71 -6.34 -1.92
CA LEU A 63 0.83 -6.25 -0.45
C LEU A 63 2.20 -5.69 -0.07
N ALA A 64 2.24 -4.44 0.42
CA ALA A 64 3.46 -3.75 0.80
C ALA A 64 3.91 -4.06 2.25
N GLY A 65 2.96 -4.29 3.16
CA GLY A 65 3.27 -4.48 4.58
C GLY A 65 2.09 -4.95 5.41
N ARG A 66 2.35 -5.50 6.60
CA ARG A 66 1.33 -6.02 7.52
C ARG A 66 1.72 -5.85 8.98
N THR A 67 0.73 -5.55 9.80
CA THR A 67 0.80 -5.64 11.27
C THR A 67 -0.45 -6.32 11.82
N ILE A 68 -0.42 -6.67 13.11
CA ILE A 68 -1.55 -7.22 13.85
C ILE A 68 -1.67 -6.45 15.15
N THR A 69 -2.87 -5.98 15.48
CA THR A 69 -3.11 -5.26 16.74
C THR A 69 -3.10 -6.20 17.95
N SER A 70 -2.56 -5.70 19.07
CA SER A 70 -2.62 -6.36 20.37
C SER A 70 -3.71 -5.76 21.26
N ALA A 71 -4.05 -6.44 22.35
CA ALA A 71 -4.99 -5.93 23.36
C ALA A 71 -4.49 -4.63 24.01
N ASP A 72 -3.17 -4.48 24.20
CA ASP A 72 -2.56 -3.32 24.85
C ASP A 72 -2.57 -2.07 23.96
N ASP A 73 -2.70 -2.24 22.64
CA ASP A 73 -2.71 -1.11 21.70
C ASP A 73 -4.02 -0.31 21.74
N ASN A 74 -5.08 -0.88 22.33
CA ASN A 74 -6.42 -0.29 22.37
C ASN A 74 -6.91 0.20 20.99
N GLY A 75 -6.67 -0.60 19.95
CA GLY A 75 -7.02 -0.28 18.55
C GLY A 75 -6.06 0.68 17.85
N THR A 76 -5.00 1.16 18.50
CA THR A 76 -3.90 1.86 17.84
C THR A 76 -3.17 0.87 16.92
N PHE A 77 -2.73 1.31 15.76
CA PHE A 77 -1.87 0.49 14.91
C PHE A 77 -0.72 1.32 14.35
N LYS A 78 0.39 0.61 14.08
CA LYS A 78 1.53 1.10 13.32
C LYS A 78 1.91 0.03 12.32
N VAL A 79 1.99 0.41 11.06
CA VAL A 79 2.37 -0.50 9.98
C VAL A 79 3.28 0.22 9.01
N GLU A 80 4.26 -0.51 8.51
CA GLU A 80 5.21 -0.06 7.51
C GLU A 80 5.24 -1.05 6.34
N GLY A 81 5.55 -0.52 5.16
CA GLY A 81 5.62 -1.31 3.94
C GLY A 81 6.27 -0.51 2.83
N CYS A 82 6.81 -1.21 1.85
CA CYS A 82 7.42 -0.61 0.66
C CYS A 82 6.86 -1.29 -0.58
N ALA A 83 6.81 -0.53 -1.66
CA ALA A 83 6.41 -1.03 -2.97
C ALA A 83 7.23 -0.35 -4.07
N SER A 84 7.21 -0.97 -5.25
CA SER A 84 8.02 -0.58 -6.39
C SER A 84 7.18 -0.60 -7.65
N ASP A 85 6.84 0.58 -8.12
CA ASP A 85 6.10 0.76 -9.36
C ASP A 85 7.05 1.02 -10.52
N VAL A 86 6.86 0.31 -11.63
CA VAL A 86 7.65 0.52 -12.85
C VAL A 86 7.10 1.71 -13.63
N ASP A 87 7.98 2.67 -13.93
CA ASP A 87 7.65 3.82 -14.75
C ASP A 87 7.35 3.40 -16.19
N PHE A 88 6.38 4.06 -16.82
CA PHE A 88 6.08 3.89 -18.23
C PHE A 88 6.56 5.09 -19.04
N LEU A 89 7.65 4.91 -19.80
CA LEU A 89 8.30 5.96 -20.59
C LEU A 89 8.68 7.19 -19.72
N PHE A 90 7.93 8.28 -19.85
CA PHE A 90 8.17 9.54 -19.12
C PHE A 90 7.15 9.78 -17.99
N LEU A 91 6.21 8.84 -17.80
CA LEU A 91 5.21 8.92 -16.75
C LEU A 91 5.75 8.18 -15.53
N LYS A 92 6.04 8.94 -14.48
CA LYS A 92 6.36 8.37 -13.17
C LYS A 92 5.14 7.64 -12.62
N ASN A 93 5.33 6.38 -12.27
CA ASN A 93 4.35 5.61 -11.52
C ASN A 93 4.91 5.49 -10.10
N GLU A 94 4.40 6.30 -9.17
CA GLU A 94 4.80 6.21 -7.77
C GLU A 94 3.72 5.46 -7.01
N PRO A 95 4.11 4.59 -6.05
CA PRO A 95 3.19 3.85 -5.20
C PRO A 95 2.06 4.70 -4.62
N GLU A 96 0.85 4.16 -4.62
CA GLU A 96 -0.34 4.76 -4.06
C GLU A 96 -0.88 3.89 -2.91
N PHE A 97 -0.42 4.18 -1.69
CA PHE A 97 -0.70 3.33 -0.55
C PHE A 97 -2.09 3.52 0.06
N TYR A 98 -2.77 2.41 0.36
CA TYR A 98 -4.01 2.36 1.13
C TYR A 98 -4.00 1.21 2.14
N LEU A 99 -5.02 1.16 3.01
CA LEU A 99 -5.14 0.14 4.04
C LEU A 99 -6.23 -0.88 3.74
N LYS A 100 -5.94 -2.15 4.01
CA LYS A 100 -6.88 -3.27 4.04
C LYS A 100 -6.89 -3.89 5.42
N ILE A 101 -8.05 -3.91 6.06
CA ILE A 101 -8.19 -4.27 7.47
C ILE A 101 -9.12 -5.47 7.58
N ARG A 102 -8.63 -6.59 8.12
CA ARG A 102 -9.44 -7.79 8.39
C ARG A 102 -9.75 -7.92 9.87
N HIS A 103 -11.03 -8.00 10.22
CA HIS A 103 -11.48 -7.93 11.62
C HIS A 103 -12.76 -8.75 11.86
N TYR A 104 -13.15 -8.87 13.14
CA TYR A 104 -14.34 -9.58 13.60
C TYR A 104 -15.34 -8.71 14.37
N CYS A 105 -15.25 -7.37 14.27
CA CYS A 105 -16.09 -6.42 15.03
C CYS A 105 -17.58 -6.75 15.10
N LYS A 106 -18.21 -7.14 13.99
CA LYS A 106 -19.64 -7.53 13.95
C LYS A 106 -19.92 -8.99 14.30
N GLY A 107 -18.96 -9.70 14.89
CA GLY A 107 -19.07 -11.13 15.22
C GLY A 107 -18.88 -12.08 14.03
N ARG A 108 -18.44 -11.57 12.88
CA ARG A 108 -18.12 -12.34 11.67
C ARG A 108 -16.90 -11.72 10.99
N ALA A 109 -16.22 -12.51 10.16
CA ALA A 109 -15.07 -12.04 9.39
C ALA A 109 -15.52 -10.94 8.40
N GLU A 110 -14.90 -9.78 8.47
CA GLU A 110 -15.14 -8.64 7.58
C GLU A 110 -13.82 -8.03 7.09
N VAL A 111 -13.90 -7.34 5.96
CA VAL A 111 -12.78 -6.59 5.37
C VAL A 111 -13.22 -5.16 5.18
N THR A 112 -12.46 -4.23 5.76
CA THR A 112 -12.65 -2.79 5.60
C THR A 112 -11.47 -2.21 4.84
N TYR A 113 -11.75 -1.45 3.78
CA TYR A 113 -10.74 -0.71 3.02
C TYR A 113 -10.75 0.76 3.47
N ALA A 114 -9.58 1.31 3.78
CA ALA A 114 -9.43 2.69 4.21
C ALA A 114 -8.38 3.41 3.36
N HIS A 115 -8.77 4.54 2.80
CA HIS A 115 -7.91 5.36 1.94
C HIS A 115 -7.57 6.65 2.67
N PRO A 116 -6.27 6.97 2.86
CA PRO A 116 -5.88 8.25 3.44
C PRO A 116 -6.28 9.40 2.51
N ARG A 117 -6.26 10.63 3.03
CA ARG A 117 -6.47 11.83 2.19
C ARG A 117 -5.41 11.94 1.09
N ASP A 118 -4.17 11.59 1.44
CA ASP A 118 -3.04 11.54 0.52
C ASP A 118 -2.41 10.15 0.59
N MET A 119 -2.35 9.48 -0.56
CA MET A 119 -1.83 8.12 -0.72
C MET A 119 -0.30 8.11 -0.98
N LYS A 120 0.30 9.29 -1.21
CA LYS A 120 1.71 9.47 -1.56
C LYS A 120 2.51 10.15 -0.45
N VAL A 121 2.25 9.75 0.79
CA VAL A 121 3.05 10.14 1.96
C VAL A 121 4.11 9.08 2.16
N PHE A 122 5.36 9.43 1.87
CA PHE A 122 6.49 8.52 1.92
C PHE A 122 7.39 8.79 3.12
N VAL A 123 8.19 7.80 3.51
CA VAL A 123 9.21 7.96 4.56
C VAL A 123 10.19 9.09 4.17
N PRO A 124 10.59 9.98 5.10
CA PRO A 124 10.41 9.92 6.55
C PRO A 124 9.08 10.50 7.08
N GLU A 125 8.22 11.03 6.22
CA GLU A 125 6.89 11.46 6.64
C GLU A 125 6.00 10.27 7.02
N THR A 126 5.13 10.48 8.02
CA THR A 126 4.19 9.46 8.49
C THR A 126 2.78 9.82 8.06
N ASN A 127 2.05 8.86 7.50
CA ASN A 127 0.62 8.99 7.24
C ASN A 127 -0.17 8.79 8.55
N ASP A 128 -0.43 9.91 9.24
CA ASP A 128 -1.11 9.96 10.54
C ASP A 128 -2.62 10.33 10.44
N TYR A 129 -3.16 10.33 9.21
CA TYR A 129 -4.52 10.80 8.94
C TYR A 129 -5.56 10.11 9.82
N PHE A 130 -5.41 8.80 10.01
CA PHE A 130 -6.31 7.95 10.77
C PHE A 130 -6.14 8.03 12.29
N THR A 131 -5.13 8.75 12.79
CA THR A 131 -5.04 9.09 14.22
C THR A 131 -6.11 10.12 14.59
N ARG A 132 -6.38 11.07 13.69
CA ARG A 132 -7.41 12.11 13.87
C ARG A 132 -8.77 11.73 13.29
N HIS A 133 -8.81 10.74 12.40
CA HIS A 133 -10.02 10.24 11.76
C HIS A 133 -10.09 8.72 11.93
N PRO A 134 -10.47 8.22 13.12
CA PRO A 134 -10.44 6.78 13.41
C PRO A 134 -11.30 5.97 12.44
N ILE A 135 -10.78 4.79 12.07
CA ILE A 135 -11.44 3.87 11.14
C ILE A 135 -12.48 3.06 11.91
N LYS A 136 -13.76 3.24 11.55
CA LYS A 136 -14.87 2.50 12.17
C LYS A 136 -15.06 1.17 11.46
N LEU A 137 -14.87 0.07 12.19
CA LEU A 137 -14.92 -1.30 11.67
C LEU A 137 -16.29 -1.97 11.86
N GLY A 138 -17.29 -1.24 12.37
CA GLY A 138 -18.65 -1.75 12.41
C GLY A 138 -19.62 -0.93 13.21
#